data_AF-A0A6N6KWY7-F1
#
_entry.id   AF-A0A6N6KWY7-F1
#
_cell.length_a   1.000
_cell.length_b   1.000
_cell.length_c   1.000
_cell.angle_alpha   90.00
_cell.angle_beta   90.00
_cell.angle_gamma   90.00
#
_symmetry.space_group_name_H-M   'P 1'
#
loop_
_entity.id
_entity.type
_entity.pdbx_description
1 polymer ?
#
loop_
_entity_poly.entity_id
_entity_poly.type
_entity_poly.pdbx_seq_one_letter_code
_entity_poly.pdbx_strand_id
1 'polypeptide(L)'
;MNDKLFSGLEAFQVYPIGYIHRDEGDIHLEVLPQFRPALKVLDQFSHMTVLFWAHEHGGIEAREAIDLQVEPPYAPGKMTGIFATRSQIRPNPILSTPCKIEAVDHEKGIIHVNMIDGFEGSPILDIKGYFPIMDRVNEAEIPEWLDWGLDHVPEEGLNLFEEMEE
;
A
#
# COMPACT_ATOMS: atom_id res chain seq x y z
N MET A 1 24.00 -11.37 11.84
CA MET A 1 22.76 -10.95 12.53
C MET A 1 22.95 -9.50 12.95
N ASN A 2 22.15 -8.59 12.40
CA ASN A 2 22.16 -7.18 12.77
C ASN A 2 21.47 -7.03 14.13
N ASP A 3 22.17 -7.31 15.23
CA ASP A 3 21.64 -7.24 16.60
C ASP A 3 21.18 -5.83 17.05
N LYS A 4 21.03 -4.86 16.14
CA LYS A 4 20.88 -3.44 16.50
C LYS A 4 20.02 -2.57 15.59
N LEU A 5 19.27 -3.09 14.61
CA LEU A 5 18.48 -2.21 13.73
C LEU A 5 17.55 -1.26 14.49
N PHE A 6 16.95 -1.74 15.59
CA PHE A 6 16.04 -0.96 16.43
C PHE A 6 16.62 -0.60 17.80
N SER A 7 17.89 -0.91 18.07
CA SER A 7 18.49 -0.70 19.39
C SER A 7 18.58 0.79 19.73
N GLY A 8 17.98 1.16 20.86
CA GLY A 8 17.96 2.56 21.34
C GLY A 8 16.91 3.45 20.65
N LEU A 9 16.05 2.89 19.80
CA LEU A 9 14.94 3.62 19.19
C LEU A 9 13.69 3.55 20.06
N GLU A 10 12.89 4.63 20.01
CA GLU A 10 11.53 4.63 20.53
C GLU A 10 10.60 3.88 19.56
N ALA A 11 9.74 3.02 20.12
CA ALA A 11 8.76 2.27 19.34
C ALA A 11 7.38 2.94 19.41
N PHE A 12 6.69 2.98 18.27
CA PHE A 12 5.29 3.41 18.17
C PHE A 12 4.36 2.21 18.12
N GLN A 13 3.18 2.34 18.73
CA GLN A 13 2.11 1.35 18.61
C GLN A 13 1.13 1.79 17.53
N VAL A 14 0.81 0.87 16.64
CA VAL A 14 -0.26 1.02 15.65
C VAL A 14 -1.26 -0.10 15.85
N TYR A 15 -2.54 0.21 15.66
CA TYR A 15 -3.62 -0.75 15.79
C TYR A 15 -4.31 -0.92 14.44
N PRO A 16 -4.67 -2.15 14.05
CA PRO A 16 -5.45 -2.35 12.86
C PRO A 16 -6.84 -1.73 13.01
N ILE A 17 -7.29 -1.04 11.95
CA ILE A 17 -8.65 -0.51 11.85
C ILE A 17 -9.59 -1.42 11.06
N GLY A 18 -9.04 -2.44 10.41
CA GLY A 18 -9.74 -3.32 9.49
C GLY A 18 -8.80 -4.33 8.85
N TYR A 19 -9.33 -5.09 7.91
CA TYR A 19 -8.61 -6.13 7.19
C TYR A 19 -8.96 -6.13 5.71
N ILE A 20 -7.99 -6.52 4.88
CA ILE A 20 -8.17 -6.75 3.45
C ILE A 20 -8.75 -8.16 3.26
N HIS A 21 -9.79 -8.26 2.44
CA HIS A 21 -10.39 -9.52 2.02
C HIS A 21 -10.33 -9.68 0.50
N ARG A 22 -10.11 -10.92 0.06
CA ARG A 22 -10.03 -11.36 -1.33
C ARG A 22 -10.77 -12.68 -1.50
N ASP A 23 -11.87 -12.63 -2.23
CA ASP A 23 -12.60 -13.78 -2.73
C ASP A 23 -12.50 -13.84 -4.26
N GLU A 24 -13.00 -14.91 -4.89
CA GLU A 24 -12.98 -15.07 -6.36
C GLU A 24 -13.69 -13.91 -7.07
N GLY A 25 -12.93 -12.90 -7.46
CA GLY A 25 -13.42 -11.71 -8.18
C GLY A 25 -13.97 -10.59 -7.30
N ASP A 26 -13.89 -10.70 -5.97
CA ASP A 26 -14.27 -9.62 -5.03
C ASP A 26 -13.08 -9.25 -4.15
N ILE A 27 -12.75 -7.96 -4.12
CA ILE A 27 -11.70 -7.40 -3.25
C ILE A 27 -12.36 -6.31 -2.43
N HIS A 28 -12.33 -6.47 -1.11
CA HIS A 28 -12.95 -5.50 -0.23
C HIS A 28 -12.15 -5.29 1.05
N LEU A 29 -12.38 -4.13 1.66
CA LEU A 29 -11.85 -3.78 2.98
C LEU A 29 -12.96 -3.94 3.99
N GLU A 30 -12.73 -4.70 5.06
CA GLU A 30 -13.61 -4.72 6.22
C GLU A 30 -13.07 -3.80 7.31
N VAL A 31 -13.83 -2.76 7.66
CA VAL A 31 -13.56 -1.84 8.77
C VAL A 31 -14.24 -2.32 10.04
N LEU A 32 -13.46 -2.43 11.12
CA LEU A 32 -13.94 -2.95 12.40
C LEU A 32 -15.07 -2.07 12.98
N PRO A 33 -16.04 -2.66 13.70
CA PRO A 33 -17.26 -1.97 14.15
C PRO A 33 -17.03 -0.61 14.83
N GLN A 34 -16.02 -0.52 15.70
CA GLN A 34 -15.72 0.71 16.44
C GLN A 34 -15.20 1.86 15.57
N PHE A 35 -14.72 1.58 14.35
CA PHE A 35 -14.19 2.58 13.43
C PHE A 35 -15.15 2.94 12.29
N ARG A 36 -16.24 2.18 12.09
CA ARG A 36 -17.23 2.42 11.02
C ARG A 36 -17.82 3.84 10.99
N PRO A 37 -18.04 4.56 12.11
CA PRO A 37 -18.48 5.96 12.04
C PRO A 37 -17.55 6.88 11.22
N ALA A 38 -16.27 6.52 11.07
CA ALA A 38 -15.30 7.25 10.25
C ALA A 38 -15.53 7.11 8.74
N LEU A 39 -16.33 6.14 8.28
CA LEU A 39 -16.66 5.96 6.86
C LEU A 39 -17.62 7.01 6.31
N LYS A 40 -18.21 7.84 7.17
CA LYS A 40 -19.17 8.86 6.77
C LYS A 40 -18.61 9.71 5.61
N VAL A 41 -19.38 9.85 4.54
CA VAL A 41 -19.06 10.55 3.28
C VAL A 41 -17.89 9.98 2.46
N LEU A 42 -17.30 8.84 2.82
CA LEU A 42 -16.23 8.22 2.04
C LEU A 42 -16.70 7.82 0.63
N ASP A 43 -17.98 7.46 0.50
CA ASP A 43 -18.70 7.16 -0.74
C ASP A 43 -18.77 8.33 -1.73
N GLN A 44 -18.44 9.55 -1.29
CA GLN A 44 -18.34 10.74 -2.16
C GLN A 44 -16.97 10.87 -2.84
N PHE A 45 -15.99 10.06 -2.46
CA PHE A 45 -14.70 9.97 -3.13
C PHE A 45 -14.73 8.89 -4.21
N SER A 46 -14.11 9.16 -5.36
CA SER A 46 -13.87 8.10 -6.36
C SER A 46 -12.70 7.20 -5.99
N HIS A 47 -11.73 7.73 -5.23
CA HIS A 47 -10.51 7.02 -4.85
C HIS A 47 -10.13 7.32 -3.39
N MET A 48 -9.37 6.41 -2.82
CA MET A 48 -8.74 6.55 -1.52
C MET A 48 -7.34 5.95 -1.53
N THR A 49 -6.47 6.39 -0.63
CA THR A 49 -5.23 5.73 -0.31
C THR A 49 -5.43 4.87 0.93
N VAL A 50 -5.10 3.58 0.81
CA VAL A 50 -5.13 2.62 1.90
C VAL A 50 -3.70 2.41 2.41
N LEU A 51 -3.48 2.56 3.70
CA LEU A 51 -2.25 2.14 4.37
C LEU A 51 -2.50 0.80 5.06
N PHE A 52 -1.65 -0.18 4.81
CA PHE A 52 -1.80 -1.53 5.38
C PHE A 52 -0.44 -2.13 5.73
N TRP A 53 -0.46 -3.13 6.60
CA TRP A 53 0.73 -3.78 7.12
C TRP A 53 1.05 -5.04 6.33
N ALA A 54 2.28 -5.19 5.83
CA ALA A 54 2.73 -6.42 5.18
C ALA A 54 3.01 -7.50 6.25
N HIS A 55 1.94 -8.09 6.76
CA HIS A 55 1.95 -8.93 7.95
C HIS A 55 2.78 -10.20 7.82
N GLU A 56 2.91 -10.77 6.61
CA GLU A 56 3.79 -11.92 6.34
C GLU A 56 5.28 -11.61 6.56
N HIS A 57 5.66 -10.32 6.53
CA HIS A 57 7.02 -9.84 6.81
C HIS A 57 7.07 -8.88 8.02
N GLY A 58 5.99 -8.84 8.81
CA GLY A 58 5.76 -7.88 9.87
C GLY A 58 6.40 -8.20 11.21
N GLY A 59 6.85 -9.44 11.40
CA GLY A 59 7.43 -9.91 12.67
C GLY A 59 8.71 -9.18 13.03
N ILE A 60 8.94 -8.96 14.33
CA ILE A 60 10.14 -8.25 14.81
C ILE A 60 11.43 -8.95 14.36
N GLU A 61 11.48 -10.28 14.44
CA GLU A 61 12.61 -11.09 14.00
C GLU A 61 12.89 -10.91 12.50
N ALA A 62 11.84 -10.94 11.68
CA ALA A 62 11.96 -10.72 10.24
C ALA A 62 12.49 -9.32 9.94
N ARG A 63 12.02 -8.30 10.68
CA ARG A 63 12.41 -6.89 10.52
C ARG A 63 13.83 -6.59 10.99
N GLU A 64 14.34 -7.31 12.00
CA GLU A 64 15.73 -7.20 12.48
C GLU A 64 16.72 -7.95 11.59
N ALA A 65 16.23 -8.93 10.83
CA ALA A 65 17.05 -9.72 9.92
C ALA A 65 17.11 -9.17 8.49
N ILE A 66 16.45 -8.04 8.18
CA ILE A 66 16.41 -7.50 6.81
C ILE A 66 17.76 -6.96 6.36
N ASP A 67 18.04 -7.12 5.07
CA ASP A 67 19.05 -6.35 4.37
C ASP A 67 18.45 -5.00 3.93
N LEU A 68 19.16 -3.90 4.21
CA LEU A 68 18.75 -2.55 3.78
C LEU A 68 19.05 -2.27 2.31
N GLN A 69 19.70 -3.22 1.62
CA GLN A 69 19.97 -3.19 0.20
C GLN A 69 19.44 -4.47 -0.44
N VAL A 70 18.78 -4.34 -1.58
CA VAL A 70 18.14 -5.43 -2.31
C VAL A 70 18.39 -5.29 -3.80
N GLU A 71 18.41 -6.42 -4.49
CA GLU A 71 18.25 -6.48 -5.94
C GLU A 71 16.76 -6.68 -6.24
N PRO A 72 16.02 -5.64 -6.67
CA PRO A 72 14.58 -5.77 -6.86
C PRO A 72 14.29 -6.66 -8.08
N PRO A 73 13.22 -7.46 -8.05
CA PRO A 73 12.93 -8.42 -9.11
C PRO A 73 12.70 -7.78 -10.48
N TYR A 74 12.25 -6.51 -10.51
CA TYR A 74 12.04 -5.73 -11.73
C TYR A 74 13.30 -5.01 -12.24
N ALA A 75 14.44 -5.06 -11.53
CA ALA A 75 15.71 -4.54 -12.04
C ALA A 75 16.88 -5.50 -11.74
N PRO A 76 16.96 -6.65 -12.45
CA PRO A 76 18.05 -7.62 -12.27
C PRO A 76 19.42 -6.99 -12.48
N GLY A 77 20.40 -7.37 -11.65
CA GLY A 77 21.76 -6.85 -11.63
C GLY A 77 21.93 -5.48 -10.95
N LYS A 78 20.84 -4.89 -10.42
CA LYS A 78 20.86 -3.57 -9.77
C LYS A 78 20.70 -3.69 -8.26
N MET A 79 21.78 -3.51 -7.51
CA MET A 79 21.69 -3.31 -6.07
C MET A 79 21.11 -1.92 -5.75
N THR A 80 20.05 -1.89 -4.95
CA THR A 80 19.32 -0.68 -4.55
C THR A 80 19.18 -0.61 -3.04
N GLY A 81 19.09 0.60 -2.48
CA GLY A 81 18.64 0.76 -1.09
C GLY A 81 17.13 0.53 -1.00
N ILE A 82 16.64 -0.08 0.08
CA ILE A 82 15.24 -0.51 0.20
C ILE A 82 14.21 0.64 0.11
N PHE A 83 14.64 1.86 0.44
CA PHE A 83 13.83 3.08 0.32
C PHE A 83 13.69 3.60 -1.11
N ALA A 84 14.55 3.17 -2.03
CA ALA A 84 14.41 3.45 -3.47
C ALA A 84 13.49 2.44 -4.18
N THR A 85 12.83 1.55 -3.42
CA THR A 85 11.96 0.50 -3.96
C THR A 85 10.59 0.54 -3.29
N ARG A 86 9.68 -0.33 -3.76
CA ARG A 86 8.39 -0.62 -3.13
C ARG A 86 8.35 -1.93 -2.35
N SER A 87 9.50 -2.55 -2.05
CA SER A 87 9.60 -3.85 -1.33
C SER A 87 8.73 -3.92 -0.06
N GLN A 88 8.07 -5.06 0.17
CA GLN A 88 7.34 -5.33 1.42
C GLN A 88 8.24 -5.64 2.61
N ILE A 89 9.47 -6.07 2.35
CA ILE A 89 10.51 -6.27 3.37
C ILE A 89 11.10 -4.89 3.64
N ARG A 90 10.90 -4.32 4.83
CA ARG A 90 11.40 -2.98 5.22
C ARG A 90 11.34 -2.79 6.75
N PRO A 91 12.07 -1.81 7.32
CA PRO A 91 12.12 -1.61 8.77
C PRO A 91 10.75 -1.44 9.42
N ASN A 92 9.83 -0.73 8.75
CA ASN A 92 8.42 -0.66 9.07
C ASN A 92 7.63 -1.06 7.81
N PRO A 93 7.08 -2.29 7.74
CA PRO A 93 6.37 -2.81 6.56
C PRO A 93 4.97 -2.20 6.38
N ILE A 94 4.93 -0.88 6.29
CA ILE A 94 3.75 -0.09 5.95
C ILE A 94 3.73 0.05 4.43
N LEU A 95 2.70 -0.49 3.80
CA LEU A 95 2.42 -0.39 2.39
C LEU A 95 1.29 0.61 2.14
N SER A 96 1.21 1.10 0.92
CA SER A 96 0.31 2.18 0.54
C SER A 96 -0.11 2.01 -0.90
N THR A 97 -1.42 2.02 -1.12
CA THR A 97 -2.02 1.77 -2.43
C THR A 97 -3.19 2.71 -2.66
N PRO A 98 -3.19 3.47 -3.77
CA PRO A 98 -4.38 4.16 -4.23
C PRO A 98 -5.36 3.13 -4.79
N CYS A 99 -6.60 3.17 -4.32
CA CYS A 99 -7.68 2.26 -4.69
C CYS A 99 -8.85 3.08 -5.24
N LYS A 100 -9.50 2.58 -6.30
CA LYS A 100 -10.80 3.10 -6.73
C LYS A 100 -11.88 2.53 -5.82
N ILE A 101 -12.76 3.38 -5.32
CA ILE A 101 -13.90 2.98 -4.50
C ILE A 101 -15.03 2.58 -5.45
N GLU A 102 -15.49 1.34 -5.35
CA GLU A 102 -16.62 0.84 -6.15
C GLU A 102 -17.94 0.96 -5.39
N ALA A 103 -17.92 0.63 -4.10
CA ALA A 103 -19.07 0.78 -3.22
C ALA A 103 -18.64 0.87 -1.75
N VAL A 104 -19.46 1.52 -0.92
CA VAL A 104 -19.29 1.55 0.54
C VAL A 104 -20.59 1.09 1.21
N ASP A 105 -20.53 -0.01 1.95
CA ASP A 105 -21.58 -0.45 2.88
C ASP A 105 -21.25 0.09 4.28
N HIS A 106 -21.88 1.21 4.65
CA HIS A 106 -21.63 1.88 5.92
C HIS A 106 -22.06 1.06 7.14
N GLU A 107 -23.10 0.21 7.00
CA GLU A 107 -23.62 -0.58 8.12
C GLU A 107 -22.68 -1.75 8.42
N LYS A 108 -22.23 -2.46 7.37
CA LYS A 108 -21.30 -3.59 7.50
C LYS A 108 -19.85 -3.15 7.60
N GLY A 109 -19.53 -1.91 7.26
CA GLY A 109 -18.15 -1.41 7.22
C GLY A 109 -17.35 -2.00 6.08
N ILE A 110 -17.99 -2.33 4.96
CA ILE A 110 -17.34 -2.95 3.80
C ILE A 110 -17.09 -1.89 2.74
N ILE A 111 -15.88 -1.83 2.19
CA ILE A 111 -15.53 -0.99 1.05
C ILE A 111 -15.07 -1.90 -0.09
N HIS A 112 -15.85 -2.00 -1.16
CA HIS A 112 -15.46 -2.70 -2.37
C HIS A 112 -14.50 -1.84 -3.18
N VAL A 113 -13.41 -2.44 -3.65
CA VAL A 113 -12.36 -1.76 -4.42
C VAL A 113 -12.00 -2.56 -5.65
N ASN A 114 -11.59 -1.87 -6.71
CA ASN A 114 -11.17 -2.53 -7.95
C ASN A 114 -9.91 -3.39 -7.75
N MET A 115 -8.99 -2.92 -6.90
CA MET A 115 -7.77 -3.63 -6.54
C MET A 115 -7.16 -3.09 -5.25
N ILE A 116 -6.34 -3.95 -4.66
CA ILE A 116 -5.30 -3.62 -3.68
C ILE A 116 -4.18 -4.65 -3.90
N ASP A 117 -2.96 -4.39 -3.44
CA ASP A 117 -1.79 -5.29 -3.55
C ASP A 117 -1.44 -5.99 -2.22
N GLY A 118 -2.27 -5.82 -1.18
CA GLY A 118 -2.14 -6.53 0.09
C GLY A 118 -2.77 -7.93 0.06
N PHE A 119 -2.21 -8.89 0.79
CA PHE A 119 -2.75 -10.26 0.90
C PHE A 119 -4.07 -10.32 1.70
N GLU A 120 -4.80 -11.43 1.56
CA GLU A 120 -5.92 -11.78 2.46
C GLU A 120 -5.51 -11.61 3.93
N GLY A 121 -6.39 -11.03 4.74
CA GLY A 121 -6.15 -10.81 6.17
C GLY A 121 -5.10 -9.73 6.46
N SER A 122 -4.61 -9.00 5.45
CA SER A 122 -3.65 -7.92 5.69
C SER A 122 -4.28 -6.82 6.56
N PRO A 123 -3.65 -6.44 7.69
CA PRO A 123 -4.22 -5.44 8.59
C PRO A 123 -4.16 -4.04 7.97
N ILE A 124 -5.29 -3.36 7.95
CA ILE A 124 -5.40 -1.97 7.51
C ILE A 124 -5.01 -1.07 8.67
N LEU A 125 -4.11 -0.12 8.41
CA LEU A 125 -3.64 0.87 9.38
C LEU A 125 -4.39 2.19 9.24
N ASP A 126 -4.71 2.59 8.02
CA ASP A 126 -5.33 3.90 7.74
C ASP A 126 -6.02 3.92 6.38
N ILE A 127 -7.00 4.80 6.23
CA ILE A 127 -7.72 5.08 4.98
C ILE A 127 -7.83 6.59 4.82
N LYS A 128 -7.40 7.11 3.67
CA LYS A 128 -7.46 8.54 3.34
C LYS A 128 -8.20 8.73 2.03
N GLY A 129 -9.22 9.59 1.98
CA GLY A 129 -9.77 10.02 0.70
C GLY A 129 -8.67 10.58 -0.19
N TYR A 130 -8.69 10.28 -1.48
CA TYR A 130 -7.68 10.76 -2.43
C TYR A 130 -7.99 12.22 -2.81
N PHE A 131 -7.05 13.11 -2.57
CA PHE A 131 -7.14 14.53 -2.89
C PHE A 131 -6.13 14.85 -4.00
N PRO A 132 -6.55 14.99 -5.27
CA PRO A 132 -5.62 15.26 -6.37
C PRO A 132 -4.71 16.46 -6.15
N ILE A 133 -5.19 17.50 -5.44
CA ILE A 133 -4.39 18.68 -5.09
C ILE A 133 -3.21 18.39 -4.15
N MET A 134 -3.26 17.30 -3.39
CA MET A 134 -2.21 16.89 -2.44
C MET A 134 -1.43 15.67 -2.93
N ASP A 135 -2.11 14.72 -3.57
CA ASP A 135 -1.59 13.39 -3.84
C ASP A 135 -1.02 13.23 -5.26
N ARG A 136 -1.36 14.13 -6.19
CA ARG A 136 -0.87 14.08 -7.58
C ARG A 136 0.33 14.99 -7.79
N VAL A 137 1.40 14.42 -8.35
CA VAL A 137 2.56 15.15 -8.83
C VAL A 137 2.56 15.09 -10.35
N ASN A 138 2.37 16.23 -11.02
CA ASN A 138 2.26 16.27 -12.48
C ASN A 138 3.59 16.02 -13.20
N GLU A 139 4.70 16.55 -12.67
CA GLU A 139 6.03 16.46 -13.27
C GLU A 139 6.93 15.55 -12.42
N ALA A 140 6.50 14.29 -12.24
CA ALA A 140 7.28 13.29 -11.52
C ALA A 140 8.39 12.71 -12.42
N GLU A 141 9.61 12.61 -11.89
CA GLU A 141 10.74 11.94 -12.55
C GLU A 141 11.10 10.65 -11.80
N ILE A 142 11.49 9.61 -12.54
CA ILE A 142 11.99 8.35 -11.99
C ILE A 142 13.40 8.06 -12.53
N PRO A 143 14.23 7.28 -11.80
CA PRO A 143 15.56 6.93 -12.29
C PRO A 143 15.51 6.10 -13.59
N GLU A 144 16.45 6.31 -14.51
CA GLU A 144 16.51 5.61 -15.81
C GLU A 144 16.51 4.08 -15.73
N TRP A 145 17.00 3.51 -14.62
CA TRP A 145 17.03 2.06 -14.42
C TRP A 145 15.70 1.49 -13.92
N LEU A 146 14.74 2.33 -13.54
CA LEU A 146 13.41 1.97 -13.09
C LEU A 146 12.44 2.06 -14.28
N ASP A 147 12.63 1.19 -15.27
CA ASP A 147 11.76 1.11 -16.44
C ASP A 147 10.66 0.07 -16.19
N TRP A 148 9.45 0.53 -15.90
CA TRP A 148 8.26 -0.31 -15.73
C TRP A 148 7.56 -0.59 -17.08
N GLY A 149 8.23 -0.34 -18.22
CA GLY A 149 7.59 -0.29 -19.53
C GLY A 149 6.75 0.97 -19.74
N LEU A 150 6.95 1.98 -18.90
CA LEU A 150 6.29 3.27 -18.99
C LEU A 150 7.27 4.25 -19.64
N ASP A 151 7.29 4.28 -20.98
CA ASP A 151 8.10 5.25 -21.73
C ASP A 151 7.76 6.70 -21.32
N HIS A 152 6.52 6.93 -20.86
CA HIS A 152 6.05 8.19 -20.29
C HIS A 152 4.99 7.95 -19.20
N VAL A 153 5.07 8.65 -18.07
CA VAL A 153 3.93 8.80 -17.15
C VAL A 153 2.91 9.70 -17.86
N PRO A 154 1.68 9.22 -18.18
CA PRO A 154 0.73 10.03 -18.94
C PRO A 154 0.41 11.32 -18.19
N GLU A 155 0.26 12.44 -18.92
CA GLU A 155 -0.13 13.73 -18.32
C GLU A 155 -1.46 13.64 -17.56
N GLU A 156 -2.34 12.71 -17.94
CA GLU A 156 -3.63 12.46 -17.27
C GLU A 156 -3.49 11.70 -15.94
N GLY A 157 -2.30 11.14 -15.68
CA GLY A 157 -2.02 10.18 -14.61
C GLY A 157 -1.91 8.75 -15.18
N LEU A 158 -1.30 7.83 -14.44
CA LEU A 158 -1.35 6.43 -14.81
C LEU A 158 -2.79 5.92 -14.67
N ASN A 159 -3.42 5.58 -15.79
CA ASN A 159 -4.54 4.64 -15.78
C ASN A 159 -3.97 3.26 -15.49
N LEU A 160 -3.51 3.03 -14.26
CA LEU A 160 -2.95 1.76 -13.75
C LEU A 160 -3.89 0.55 -13.98
N PHE A 161 -5.09 0.77 -14.53
CA PHE A 161 -6.25 -0.10 -14.43
C PHE A 161 -6.98 -0.31 -15.79
N GLU A 162 -6.47 0.21 -16.91
CA GLU A 162 -6.99 -0.10 -18.25
C GLU A 162 -6.07 -1.03 -19.05
N GLU A 163 -4.76 -1.04 -18.76
CA GLU A 163 -3.75 -1.76 -19.55
C GLU A 163 -3.33 -3.12 -18.96
N MET A 164 -3.97 -3.59 -17.88
CA MET A 164 -3.67 -4.90 -17.28
C MET A 164 -4.41 -6.08 -17.95
N GLU A 165 -5.11 -5.84 -19.05
CA GLU A 165 -5.62 -6.91 -19.93
C GLU A 165 -4.57 -7.25 -21.01
N GLU A 166 -3.60 -8.11 -20.66
CA GLU A 166 -2.95 -9.06 -21.58
C GLU A 166 -2.21 -10.18 -20.83
#